data_AF-A0A2T3IF07-F1
#
_entry.id   AF-A0A2T3IF07-F1
#
_cell.length_a   1.000
_cell.length_b   1.000
_cell.length_c   1.000
_cell.angle_alpha   90.00
_cell.angle_beta   90.00
_cell.angle_gamma   90.00
#
_symmetry.space_group_name_H-M   'P 1'
#
loop_
_entity.id
_entity.type
_entity.pdbx_description
1 polymer ?
#
loop_
_entity_poly.entity_id
_entity_poly.type
_entity_poly.pdbx_seq_one_letter_code
_entity_poly.pdbx_strand_id
1 'polypeptide(L)'
;MDFITSSILGGIVYDLVKFCAPITIKNIGMKITDSLGINETISSAISNELVKLDYSNCKNSEDITSIIEQSIAIQAELDKLNTRPSINNNVHIHNNTGQVITGSTINGGVSFINSQAPEKS
;
A
#
# COMPACT_ATOMS: atom_id res chain seq x y z
N MET A 1 4.61 13.48 7.33
CA MET A 1 3.83 12.26 7.59
C MET A 1 2.51 12.38 6.86
N ASP A 2 2.11 11.34 6.15
CA ASP A 2 0.89 11.34 5.34
C ASP A 2 -0.30 10.96 6.23
N PHE A 3 -1.03 11.96 6.71
CA PHE A 3 -2.23 11.83 7.55
C PHE A 3 -3.25 10.81 7.00
N ILE A 4 -3.27 10.67 5.67
CA ILE A 4 -4.13 9.74 4.95
C ILE A 4 -3.82 8.29 5.33
N THR A 5 -2.53 7.92 5.44
CA THR A 5 -2.13 6.55 5.77
C THR A 5 -2.50 6.19 7.20
N SER A 6 -2.24 7.07 8.17
CA SER A 6 -2.63 6.87 9.57
C SER A 6 -4.15 6.77 9.75
N SER A 7 -4.91 7.54 8.97
CA SER A 7 -6.38 7.48 8.96
C SER A 7 -6.90 6.15 8.41
N ILE A 8 -6.31 5.65 7.32
CA ILE A 8 -6.68 4.34 6.75
C ILE A 8 -6.36 3.22 7.74
N LEU A 9 -5.17 3.23 8.35
CA LEU A 9 -4.78 2.24 9.36
C LEU A 9 -5.69 2.29 10.60
N GLY A 10 -6.02 3.49 11.08
CA GLY A 10 -6.95 3.68 12.18
C GLY A 10 -8.34 3.13 11.88
N GLY A 11 -8.84 3.34 10.66
CA GLY A 11 -10.10 2.76 10.19
C GLY A 11 -10.07 1.24 10.12
N ILE A 12 -9.01 0.63 9.58
CA ILE A 12 -8.83 -0.83 9.50
C ILE A 12 -8.85 -1.46 10.90
N VAL A 13 -8.11 -0.88 11.84
CA VAL A 13 -8.01 -1.42 13.20
C VAL A 13 -9.31 -1.17 13.97
N TYR A 14 -9.94 -0.01 13.81
CA TYR A 14 -11.25 0.28 14.39
C TYR A 14 -12.32 -0.72 13.94
N ASP A 15 -12.34 -1.06 12.65
CA ASP A 15 -13.23 -2.07 12.08
C ASP A 15 -13.04 -3.43 12.79
N LEU A 16 -11.78 -3.86 12.97
CA LEU A 16 -11.47 -5.12 13.66
C LEU A 16 -11.92 -5.11 15.13
N VAL A 17 -11.65 -4.02 15.85
CA VAL A 17 -12.08 -3.86 17.26
C VAL A 17 -13.61 -3.87 17.36
N LYS A 18 -14.29 -3.09 16.50
CA LYS A 18 -15.75 -2.93 16.52
C LYS A 18 -16.49 -4.22 16.20
N PHE A 19 -15.97 -5.02 15.27
CA PHE A 19 -16.57 -6.29 14.87
C PHE A 19 -16.04 -7.50 15.66
N CYS A 20 -15.31 -7.28 16.76
CA CYS A 20 -14.68 -8.33 17.58
C CYS A 20 -13.85 -9.32 16.75
N ALA A 21 -13.27 -8.84 15.65
CA ALA A 21 -12.40 -9.65 14.81
C ALA A 21 -11.01 -9.75 15.45
N PRO A 22 -10.35 -10.91 15.36
CA PRO A 22 -9.05 -11.10 15.98
C PRO A 22 -8.00 -10.19 15.33
N ILE A 23 -7.41 -9.32 16.15
CA ILE A 23 -6.30 -8.41 15.81
C ILE A 23 -5.03 -9.26 15.70
N THR A 24 -4.80 -9.79 14.51
CA THR A 24 -3.64 -10.64 14.20
C THR A 24 -2.87 -10.06 13.04
N ILE A 25 -1.57 -10.38 12.96
CA ILE A 25 -0.67 -9.93 11.90
C ILE A 25 -1.27 -10.24 10.52
N LYS A 26 -1.84 -11.44 10.37
CA LYS A 26 -2.44 -11.90 9.11
C LYS A 26 -3.66 -11.06 8.71
N ASN A 27 -4.60 -10.82 9.62
CA ASN A 27 -5.84 -10.11 9.31
C ASN A 27 -5.58 -8.62 9.02
N ILE A 28 -4.71 -8.00 9.82
CA ILE A 28 -4.30 -6.61 9.62
C ILE A 28 -3.53 -6.48 8.32
N GLY A 29 -2.55 -7.37 8.09
CA GLY A 29 -1.70 -7.33 6.90
C GLY A 29 -2.47 -7.53 5.61
N MET A 30 -3.47 -8.42 5.60
CA MET A 30 -4.37 -8.58 4.45
C MET A 30 -5.14 -7.29 4.16
N LYS A 31 -5.81 -6.71 5.15
CA LYS A 31 -6.57 -5.46 5.00
C LYS A 31 -5.68 -4.27 4.60
N ILE A 32 -4.46 -4.20 5.13
CA ILE A 32 -3.47 -3.17 4.77
C ILE A 32 -3.03 -3.32 3.33
N THR A 33 -2.70 -4.54 2.90
CA THR A 33 -2.28 -4.82 1.52
C THR A 33 -3.40 -4.47 0.55
N ASP A 34 -4.63 -4.86 0.86
CA ASP A 34 -5.82 -4.59 0.03
C ASP A 34 -6.15 -3.09 -0.03
N SER A 35 -5.99 -2.36 1.08
CA SER A 35 -6.39 -0.94 1.16
C SER A 35 -5.31 0.03 0.68
N LEU A 36 -4.03 -0.29 0.89
CA LEU A 36 -2.91 0.62 0.61
C LEU A 36 -2.06 0.16 -0.59
N GLY A 37 -2.28 -1.05 -1.11
CA GLY A 37 -1.49 -1.59 -2.23
C GLY A 37 0.00 -1.75 -1.91
N ILE A 38 0.37 -1.83 -0.62
CA ILE A 38 1.75 -1.89 -0.18
C ILE A 38 2.28 -3.33 -0.17
N ASN A 39 3.60 -3.47 -0.34
CA ASN A 39 4.25 -4.78 -0.35
C ASN A 39 4.07 -5.54 0.97
N GLU A 40 3.91 -6.86 0.87
CA GLU A 40 3.69 -7.79 1.98
C GLU A 40 4.73 -7.69 3.10
N THR A 41 6.00 -7.41 2.79
CA THR A 41 7.06 -7.22 3.80
C THR A 41 6.78 -6.01 4.69
N ILE A 42 6.39 -4.88 4.11
CA ILE A 42 6.11 -3.65 4.86
C ILE A 42 4.76 -3.77 5.58
N SER A 43 3.77 -4.35 4.91
CA SER A 43 2.47 -4.67 5.51
C SER A 43 2.63 -5.57 6.75
N SER A 44 3.49 -6.59 6.68
CA SER A 44 3.81 -7.46 7.81
C SER A 44 4.52 -6.72 8.94
N ALA A 45 5.48 -5.84 8.63
CA ALA A 45 6.18 -5.03 9.62
C ALA A 45 5.23 -4.08 10.37
N ILE A 46 4.38 -3.34 9.64
CA ILE A 46 3.36 -2.47 10.24
C ILE A 46 2.37 -3.29 11.07
N SER A 47 1.93 -4.44 10.57
CA SER A 47 1.00 -5.33 11.28
C SER A 47 1.60 -5.87 12.58
N ASN A 48 2.90 -6.18 12.60
CA ASN A 48 3.61 -6.60 13.81
C ASN A 48 3.62 -5.52 14.89
N GLU A 49 3.71 -4.25 14.51
CA GLU A 49 3.66 -3.16 15.49
C GLU A 49 2.22 -2.86 15.92
N LEU A 50 1.24 -2.94 15.02
CA LEU A 50 -0.17 -2.73 15.34
C LEU A 50 -0.68 -3.76 16.36
N VAL A 51 -0.35 -5.05 16.22
CA VAL A 51 -0.82 -6.08 17.18
C VAL A 51 -0.28 -5.89 18.60
N LYS A 52 0.78 -5.11 18.79
CA LYS A 52 1.38 -4.84 20.12
C LYS A 52 0.69 -3.69 20.86
N LEU A 53 -0.14 -2.91 20.19
CA LEU A 53 -0.83 -1.77 20.78
C LEU A 53 -2.01 -2.23 21.63
N ASP A 54 -2.30 -1.47 22.69
CA ASP A 54 -3.49 -1.65 23.51
C ASP A 54 -4.62 -0.75 23.00
N TYR A 55 -5.71 -1.36 22.57
CA TYR A 55 -6.90 -0.70 22.04
C TYR A 55 -8.06 -0.65 23.04
N SER A 56 -7.86 -1.15 24.27
CA SER A 56 -8.93 -1.32 25.26
C SER A 56 -9.64 -0.03 25.65
N ASN A 57 -8.96 1.12 25.49
CA ASN A 57 -9.47 2.44 25.83
C ASN A 57 -9.99 3.23 24.62
N CYS A 58 -9.93 2.67 23.41
CA CYS A 58 -10.34 3.36 22.19
C CYS A 58 -11.87 3.30 22.02
N LYS A 59 -12.50 4.45 21.77
CA LYS A 59 -13.95 4.56 21.59
C LYS A 59 -14.35 4.83 20.14
N ASN A 60 -13.45 5.46 19.38
CA ASN A 60 -13.65 5.80 17.98
C ASN A 60 -12.37 5.54 17.16
N SER A 61 -12.45 5.73 15.85
CA SER A 61 -11.31 5.58 14.95
C SER A 61 -10.23 6.64 15.17
N GLU A 62 -10.59 7.85 15.61
CA GLU A 62 -9.63 8.94 15.87
C GLU A 62 -8.70 8.64 17.05
N ASP A 63 -9.19 7.94 18.08
CA ASP A 63 -8.39 7.47 19.21
C ASP A 63 -7.31 6.49 18.71
N ILE A 64 -7.69 5.58 17.82
CA ILE A 64 -6.78 4.59 17.25
C ILE A 64 -5.78 5.25 16.30
N THR A 65 -6.23 6.17 15.45
CA THR A 65 -5.36 6.98 14.59
C THR A 65 -4.36 7.75 15.43
N SER A 66 -4.78 8.35 16.55
CA SER A 66 -3.89 9.08 17.46
C SER A 66 -2.81 8.18 18.06
N ILE A 67 -3.15 6.95 18.47
CA ILE A 67 -2.17 5.97 18.98
C ILE A 67 -1.19 5.58 17.88
N ILE A 68 -1.67 5.37 16.65
CA ILE A 68 -0.82 5.05 15.49
C ILE A 68 0.15 6.18 15.18
N GLU A 69 -0.31 7.43 15.20
CA GLU A 69 0.51 8.63 14.97
C GLU A 69 1.56 8.85 16.06
N GLN A 70 1.21 8.52 17.32
CA GLN A 70 2.13 8.63 18.45
C GLN A 70 3.14 7.47 18.53
N SER A 71 2.88 6.36 17.84
CA SER A 71 3.76 5.19 17.85
C SER A 71 4.98 5.39 16.96
N ILE A 72 6.12 5.70 17.58
CA ILE A 72 7.42 5.85 16.88
C ILE A 72 7.75 4.62 16.04
N ALA A 73 7.44 3.42 16.52
CA ALA A 73 7.71 2.18 15.79
C ALA A 73 6.89 2.08 14.49
N ILE A 74 5.59 2.42 14.55
CA ILE A 74 4.74 2.41 13.35
C ILE A 74 5.17 3.52 12.40
N GLN A 75 5.44 4.72 12.92
CA GLN A 75 5.94 5.83 12.11
C GLN A 75 7.24 5.46 11.37
N ALA A 76 8.17 4.77 12.02
CA ALA A 76 9.41 4.30 11.39
C ALA A 76 9.16 3.30 10.25
N GLU A 77 8.17 2.40 10.37
CA GLU A 77 7.80 1.49 9.27
C GLU A 77 7.06 2.21 8.13
N LEU A 78 6.26 3.23 8.46
CA LEU A 78 5.59 4.07 7.46
C LEU A 78 6.57 4.97 6.70
N ASP A 79 7.62 5.46 7.35
CA ASP A 79 8.67 6.22 6.67
C ASP A 79 9.45 5.37 5.66
N LYS A 80 9.51 4.04 5.85
CA LYS A 80 10.03 3.11 4.83
C LYS A 80 9.14 3.02 3.59
N LEU A 81 7.85 3.34 3.68
CA LEU A 81 6.98 3.51 2.50
C LEU A 81 7.34 4.77 1.74
N ASN A 82 7.57 5.88 2.45
CA ASN A 82 7.87 7.19 1.85
C ASN A 82 9.29 7.30 1.29
N THR A 83 10.24 6.53 1.84
CA THR A 83 11.65 6.51 1.42
C THR A 83 11.94 5.48 0.34
N ARG A 84 10.98 4.60 0.02
CA ARG A 84 11.11 3.80 -1.19
C ARG A 84 11.09 4.75 -2.38
N PRO A 85 12.08 4.67 -3.30
CA PRO A 85 11.91 5.31 -4.58
C PRO A 85 10.59 4.77 -5.12
N SER A 86 9.67 5.68 -5.47
CA SER A 86 8.54 5.34 -6.33
C SER A 86 9.11 4.41 -7.38
N ILE A 87 8.62 3.18 -7.43
CA ILE A 87 9.00 2.26 -8.49
C ILE A 87 8.42 2.93 -9.72
N ASN A 88 9.20 3.83 -10.32
CA ASN A 88 9.11 4.15 -11.73
C ASN A 88 9.20 2.77 -12.36
N ASN A 89 8.05 2.21 -12.74
CA ASN A 89 7.98 1.09 -13.64
C ASN A 89 8.63 1.58 -14.94
N ASN A 90 9.96 1.54 -14.97
CA ASN A 90 10.73 1.63 -16.19
C ASN A 90 10.43 0.33 -16.92
N VAL A 91 9.34 0.33 -17.67
CA VAL A 91 9.13 -0.62 -18.74
C VAL A 91 10.23 -0.33 -19.75
N HIS A 92 11.38 -1.00 -19.61
CA HIS A 92 12.37 -1.06 -20.67
C HIS A 92 11.78 -1.93 -21.78
N ILE A 93 11.16 -1.27 -22.77
CA ILE A 93 10.78 -1.90 -24.02
C ILE A 93 12.10 -2.30 -24.70
N HIS A 94 12.45 -3.58 -24.59
CA HIS A 94 13.62 -4.17 -25.22
C HIS A 94 13.34 -4.40 -26.71
N ASN A 95 13.05 -3.33 -27.45
CA ASN A 95 13.38 -3.24 -28.87
C ASN A 95 13.16 -1.80 -29.37
N ASN A 96 14.29 -1.13 -29.55
CA ASN A 96 14.49 0.06 -30.38
C ASN A 96 13.86 1.39 -29.92
N THR A 97 14.76 2.35 -29.68
CA THR A 97 14.56 3.79 -29.39
C THR A 97 14.04 4.11 -27.99
N GLY A 98 14.96 4.53 -27.12
CA GLY A 98 14.74 4.84 -25.71
C GLY A 98 13.70 5.94 -25.48
N GLN A 99 12.45 5.52 -25.33
CA GLN A 99 11.38 6.37 -24.79
C GLN A 99 11.10 5.95 -23.35
N VAL A 100 11.25 6.92 -22.45
CA VAL A 100 10.90 6.79 -21.04
C VAL A 100 9.46 7.23 -20.88
N ILE A 101 8.59 6.34 -20.41
CA ILE A 101 7.19 6.66 -20.12
C ILE A 101 7.07 6.94 -18.62
N THR A 102 6.98 8.23 -18.26
CA THR A 102 6.68 8.66 -16.89
C THR A 102 5.24 9.15 -16.78
N GLY A 103 4.38 8.35 -16.15
CA GLY A 103 3.30 8.75 -15.24
C GLY A 103 2.20 9.76 -15.63
N SER A 104 2.29 10.53 -16.71
CA SER A 104 1.27 11.53 -17.04
C SER A 104 1.32 11.89 -18.54
N THR A 105 0.31 11.41 -19.26
CA THR A 105 -0.02 11.75 -20.66
C THR A 105 0.88 11.13 -21.73
N ILE A 106 0.31 10.24 -22.55
CA ILE A 106 0.89 9.88 -23.85
C ILE A 106 0.43 10.95 -24.85
N ASN A 107 1.32 11.89 -25.19
CA ASN A 107 1.05 12.87 -26.23
C ASN A 107 1.68 12.40 -27.55
N GLY A 108 0.96 11.53 -28.25
CA GLY A 108 1.39 10.94 -29.51
C GLY A 108 0.45 9.82 -29.94
N GLY A 109 0.17 9.72 -31.24
CA GLY A 109 -0.75 8.72 -31.79
C GLY A 109 -0.33 7.30 -31.42
N VAL A 110 -1.16 6.62 -30.62
CA VAL A 110 -0.94 5.21 -30.26
C VAL A 110 -1.46 4.34 -31.40
N SER A 111 -0.57 3.59 -32.05
CA SER A 111 -0.95 2.57 -33.02
C SER A 111 -0.84 1.19 -32.37
N PHE A 112 -1.99 0.53 -32.20
CA PHE A 112 -2.04 -0.85 -31.72
C PHE A 112 -1.83 -1.80 -32.91
N ILE A 113 -0.69 -2.50 -32.92
CA ILE A 113 -0.44 -3.57 -33.89
C ILE A 113 -1.01 -4.86 -33.32
N ASN A 114 -2.15 -5.30 -33.85
CA ASN A 114 -2.75 -6.58 -33.48
C ASN A 114 -2.02 -7.70 -34.24
N SER A 115 -1.05 -8.33 -33.61
CA SER A 115 -0.30 -9.45 -34.20
C SER A 115 -1.14 -10.72 -34.16
N GLN A 116 -1.97 -10.93 -35.17
CA GLN A 116 -2.61 -12.23 -35.41
C GLN A 116 -1.55 -13.16 -36.04
N ALA A 117 -1.19 -14.23 -35.34
CA ALA A 117 -0.23 -15.22 -35.83
C ALA A 117 -0.79 -15.90 -37.09
N PRO A 118 0.03 -16.14 -38.14
CA PRO A 118 -0.44 -16.85 -39.32
C PRO A 118 -0.59 -18.35 -39.01
N GLU A 119 -1.80 -18.89 -39.19
CA GLU A 119 -2.02 -20.33 -39.31
C GLU A 119 -1.26 -20.84 -40.53
N LYS A 120 -0.41 -21.86 -40.32
CA LYS A 120 0.28 -22.59 -41.38
C LYS A 120 -0.74 -23.45 -42.15
N SER A 121 -0.76 -23.31 -43.48
CA SER A 121 -1.09 -24.41 -44.40
C SER A 121 -0.22 -24.33 -45.65
#